data_AF-A0A6V7ING9-F1
#
_entry.id   AF-A0A6V7ING9-F1
#
_cell.length_a   1.000
_cell.length_b   1.000
_cell.length_c   1.000
_cell.angle_alpha   90.00
_cell.angle_beta   90.00
_cell.angle_gamma   90.00
#
_symmetry.space_group_name_H-M   'P 1'
#
loop_
_entity.id
_entity.type
_entity.pdbx_description
1 polymer ?
#
loop_
_entity_poly.entity_id
_entity_poly.type
_entity_poly.pdbx_seq_one_letter_code
_entity_poly.pdbx_strand_id
1 'polypeptide(L)' 'MMQFYKEKILSPGQLKRLSEHKYSCSNASLLDAYLQPWWEWLVSKVPLWLAPNLITILGLIVNIVTTLILVYYSPDAKAE' A
#
# COMPACT_ATOMS: atom_id res chain seq x y z
N MET A 1 -2.98 27.77 20.07
CA MET A 1 -1.72 27.15 19.59
C MET A 1 -1.90 26.78 18.12
N MET A 2 -1.78 27.75 17.20
CA MET A 2 -2.10 27.56 15.78
C MET A 2 -1.27 28.51 14.90
N GLN A 3 -0.02 28.76 15.30
CA GLN A 3 0.91 29.64 14.56
C GLN A 3 1.83 28.89 13.57
N PHE A 4 1.82 27.55 13.58
CA PHE A 4 2.71 26.73 12.74
C PHE A 4 2.29 26.60 11.26
N TYR A 5 1.11 27.07 10.86
CA TYR A 5 0.65 26.95 9.46
C TYR A 5 1.18 28.06 8.53
N LYS A 6 1.82 29.12 9.05
CA LYS A 6 2.17 30.31 8.27
C LYS A 6 3.62 30.31 7.76
N GLU A 7 4.48 29.50 8.34
CA GLU A 7 5.88 29.33 7.91
C GLU A 7 5.93 28.26 6.82
N LYS A 8 6.59 28.53 5.69
CA LYS A 8 6.90 27.47 4.71
C LYS A 8 7.84 26.47 5.39
N ILE A 9 7.28 25.37 5.91
CA ILE A 9 8.00 24.29 6.61
C ILE A 9 9.13 23.70 5.74
N LEU A 10 9.00 23.79 4.41
CA LEU A 10 9.99 23.34 3.45
C LEU A 10 10.58 24.52 2.67
N SER A 11 11.91 24.56 2.58
CA SER A 11 12.58 25.53 1.72
C SER A 11 12.30 25.24 0.23
N PRO A 12 12.40 26.25 -0.67
CA PRO A 12 12.20 26.04 -2.10
C PRO A 12 13.10 24.94 -2.69
N GLY A 13 14.32 24.80 -2.17
CA GLY A 13 15.24 23.73 -2.55
C GLY A 13 14.77 22.34 -2.10
N GLN A 14 14.20 22.22 -0.89
CA GLN A 14 13.64 20.95 -0.42
C GLN A 14 12.39 20.55 -1.21
N LEU A 15 11.53 21.51 -1.56
CA LEU A 15 10.36 21.25 -2.40
C LEU A 15 10.77 20.78 -3.80
N LYS A 16 11.81 21.38 -4.38
CA LYS A 16 12.39 20.96 -5.66
C LYS A 16 12.92 19.52 -5.57
N ARG A 17 13.69 19.18 -4.53
CA ARG A 17 14.18 17.82 -4.31
C ARG A 17 13.06 16.80 -4.08
N LEU A 18 11.97 17.21 -3.42
CA LEU A 18 10.80 16.35 -3.22
C LEU A 18 10.08 16.08 -4.54
N SER A 19 9.98 17.10 -5.41
CA SER A 19 9.39 16.96 -6.74
C SER A 19 10.24 16.12 -7.71
N GLU A 20 11.57 16.16 -7.54
CA GLU A 20 12.53 15.38 -8.33
C GLU A 20 12.76 13.98 -7.75
N HIS A 21 12.21 13.68 -6.57
CA HIS A 21 12.36 12.39 -5.94
C HIS A 21 11.59 11.33 -6.73
N LYS A 22 12.32 10.62 -7.59
CA LYS A 22 11.82 9.44 -8.27
C LYS A 22 11.91 8.26 -7.31
N TYR A 23 10.80 7.59 -7.08
CA TYR A 23 10.74 6.39 -6.25
C TYR A 23 11.73 5.35 -6.80
N SER A 24 12.81 5.11 -6.06
CA SER A 24 13.88 4.17 -6.41
C SER A 24 13.80 2.99 -5.45
N CYS A 25 12.90 2.06 -5.73
CA CYS A 25 12.92 0.76 -5.07
C CYS A 25 14.00 -0.07 -5.76
N SER A 26 15.17 -0.20 -5.12
CA SER A 26 16.21 -1.13 -5.60
C SER A 26 15.81 -2.53 -5.15
N ASN A 27 15.16 -3.26 -6.04
CA ASN A 27 14.70 -4.63 -5.82
C ASN A 27 15.91 -5.55 -5.58
N ALA A 28 15.94 -6.22 -4.43
CA ALA A 28 17.10 -7.00 -3.95
C ALA A 28 16.81 -8.51 -3.86
N SER A 29 15.63 -8.98 -4.27
CA SER A 29 15.25 -10.38 -4.15
C SER A 29 15.55 -11.17 -5.43
N LEU A 30 16.04 -12.41 -5.30
CA LEU A 30 16.32 -13.31 -6.43
C LEU A 30 15.13 -13.53 -7.37
N LEU A 31 13.91 -13.51 -6.81
CA LEU A 31 12.67 -13.71 -7.57
C LEU A 31 12.06 -12.41 -8.11
N ASP A 32 12.59 -11.23 -7.73
CA ASP A 32 12.00 -9.96 -8.17
C ASP A 32 12.04 -9.86 -9.68
N ALA A 33 13.16 -10.20 -10.33
CA ALA A 33 13.27 -10.13 -11.79
C ALA A 33 12.23 -11.00 -12.52
N TYR A 34 11.84 -12.13 -11.93
CA TYR A 34 10.83 -13.03 -12.52
C TYR A 34 9.41 -12.55 -12.25
N LEU A 35 9.15 -12.00 -11.07
CA LEU A 35 7.81 -11.54 -10.68
C LEU A 35 7.52 -10.11 -11.14
N GLN A 36 8.54 -9.31 -11.48
CA GLN A 36 8.43 -7.93 -11.94
C GLN A 36 7.39 -7.75 -13.06
N PRO A 37 7.41 -8.55 -14.15
CA PRO A 37 6.44 -8.39 -15.24
C PRO A 37 5.01 -8.69 -14.80
N TRP A 38 4.85 -9.64 -13.86
CA TRP A 38 3.55 -9.98 -13.30
C TRP A 38 3.01 -8.85 -12.41
N TRP A 39 3.86 -8.25 -11.57
CA TRP A 39 3.50 -7.10 -10.75
C TRP A 39 3.15 -5.87 -11.59
N GLU A 40 3.95 -5.56 -12.62
CA GLU A 40 3.68 -4.45 -13.55
C GLU A 40 2.36 -4.65 -14.30
N TRP A 41 2.09 -5.88 -14.74
CA TRP A 41 0.80 -6.23 -15.33
C TRP A 41 -0.36 -6.01 -14.34
N LEU A 42 -0.21 -6.45 -13.08
CA LEU A 42 -1.23 -6.30 -12.05
C LEU A 42 -1.52 -4.81 -11.77
N VAL A 43 -0.46 -4.00 -11.58
CA VAL A 43 -0.58 -2.56 -11.35
C VAL A 43 -1.25 -1.87 -12.54
N SER A 44 -1.02 -2.32 -13.78
CA SER A 44 -1.71 -1.78 -14.97
C SER A 44 -3.23 -1.98 -14.97
N LYS A 45 -3.74 -2.96 -14.20
CA LYS A 45 -5.18 -3.20 -14.03
C LYS A 45 -5.79 -2.42 -12.88
N VAL A 46 -4.95 -1.93 -11.96
CA VAL A 46 -5.39 -1.16 -10.81
C VAL A 46 -5.55 0.31 -11.22
N PRO A 47 -6.68 0.96 -10.88
CA PRO A 47 -6.86 2.36 -11.22
C PRO A 47 -5.84 3.25 -10.48
N LEU A 48 -5.30 4.26 -11.19
CA LEU A 48 -4.29 5.18 -10.66
C LEU A 48 -4.75 6.01 -9.44
N TRP A 49 -6.06 6.15 -9.24
CA TRP A 49 -6.61 6.83 -8.06
C TRP A 49 -6.55 5.95 -6.79
N LEU A 50 -6.29 4.65 -6.93
CA LEU A 50 -6.21 3.73 -5.82
C LEU A 50 -4.84 3.84 -5.15
N ALA A 51 -4.79 4.57 -4.04
CA ALA A 51 -3.56 4.69 -3.26
C ALA A 51 -3.10 3.32 -2.73
N PRO A 52 -1.79 3.04 -2.64
CA PRO A 52 -1.27 1.77 -2.14
C PRO A 52 -1.80 1.39 -0.74
N ASN A 53 -1.94 2.37 0.15
CA ASN A 53 -2.47 2.15 1.50
C ASN A 53 -3.93 1.68 1.48
N LEU A 54 -4.71 2.08 0.47
CA LEU A 54 -6.10 1.66 0.32
C LEU A 54 -6.17 0.18 -0.09
N ILE A 55 -5.26 -0.29 -0.96
CA ILE A 55 -5.16 -1.71 -1.32
C ILE A 55 -4.91 -2.55 -0.07
N THR A 56 -3.98 -2.11 0.79
CA THR A 56 -3.67 -2.79 2.05
C THR A 56 -4.88 -2.85 3.00
N ILE A 57 -5.62 -1.74 3.16
CA ILE A 57 -6.82 -1.69 4.01
C ILE A 57 -7.92 -2.59 3.46
N LEU A 58 -8.14 -2.59 2.14
CA LEU A 58 -9.13 -3.45 1.50
C LEU A 58 -8.81 -4.93 1.73
N GLY A 59 -7.55 -5.33 1.53
CA GLY A 59 -7.10 -6.70 1.81
C GLY A 59 -7.34 -7.09 3.27
N LEU A 60 -7.04 -6.19 4.22
CA LEU A 60 -7.29 -6.42 5.64
C LEU A 60 -8.78 -6.60 5.95
N ILE A 61 -9.64 -5.75 5.40
CA ILE A 61 -11.10 -5.84 5.59
C ILE A 61 -11.62 -7.18 5.06
N VAL A 62 -11.19 -7.60 3.87
CA VAL A 62 -11.58 -8.89 3.28
C VAL A 62 -11.15 -10.05 4.19
N ASN A 63 -9.92 -10.03 4.71
CA ASN A 63 -9.45 -11.06 5.65
C ASN A 63 -10.27 -11.07 6.95
N ILE A 64 -10.57 -9.91 7.52
CA ILE A 64 -11.39 -9.82 8.74
C ILE A 64 -12.79 -10.40 8.46
N VAL A 65 -13.45 -9.98 7.38
CA VAL A 65 -14.81 -10.43 7.06
C VAL A 65 -14.85 -11.95 6.84
N THR A 66 -13.93 -12.49 6.04
CA THR A 66 -13.87 -13.94 5.77
C THR A 66 -13.57 -14.74 7.04
N THR A 67 -12.68 -14.23 7.90
CA THR A 67 -12.39 -14.84 9.21
C THR A 67 -13.61 -14.80 10.13
N LEU A 68 -14.33 -13.68 10.20
CA LEU A 68 -15.55 -13.56 11.01
C LEU A 68 -16.65 -14.50 10.52
N ILE A 69 -16.81 -14.65 9.20
CA ILE A 69 -17.72 -15.63 8.61
C ILE A 69 -17.33 -17.04 9.06
N LEU A 70 -16.06 -17.42 8.93
CA LEU A 70 -15.55 -18.72 9.35
C LEU A 70 -15.79 -18.99 10.84
N VAL A 71 -15.47 -18.03 11.71
CA VAL A 71 -15.67 -18.15 13.16
C VAL A 71 -17.16 -18.22 13.52
N TYR A 72 -18.02 -17.52 12.79
CA TYR A 72 -19.47 -17.61 12.99
C TYR A 72 -20.02 -18.99 12.64
N TYR A 73 -19.58 -19.58 11.51
CA TYR A 73 -20.04 -20.90 11.08
C TYR A 73 -19.35 -22.06 11.80
N SER A 74 -18.10 -21.89 12.24
CA SER A 74 -17.33 -22.92 12.93
C SER A 74 -16.58 -22.31 14.13
N PRO A 75 -17.29 -21.98 15.21
CA PRO A 75 -16.69 -21.35 16.40
C PRO A 75 -15.71 -22.27 17.12
N ASP A 76 -15.85 -23.58 16.96
CA ASP A 76 -14.93 -24.59 17.52
C ASP A 76 -13.71 -24.87 16.61
N ALA A 77 -13.71 -24.42 15.35
CA ALA A 77 -12.69 -24.74 14.33
C ALA A 77 -12.33 -26.25 14.20
N LYS A 78 -13.23 -27.14 14.67
CA LYS A 78 -13.05 -28.61 14.73
C LYS A 78 -13.64 -29.35 13.53
N ALA A 79 -14.17 -28.64 12.56
CA ALA A 79 -14.72 -29.25 11.35
C ALA A 79 -13.59 -29.65 10.39
N GLU A 80 -12.95 -30.78 10.69
CA GLU A 80 -12.40 -31.75 9.74
C GLU A 80 -13.23 -33.04 9.81
#